data_AF-A0A9X7Z7U4-F1
#
_entry.id   AF-A0A9X7Z7U4-F1
#
_cell.length_a   1.000
_cell.length_b   1.000
_cell.length_c   1.000
_cell.angle_alpha   90.00
_cell.angle_beta   90.00
_cell.angle_gamma   90.00
#
_symmetry.space_group_name_H-M   'P 1'
#
loop_
_entity.id
_entity.type
_entity.pdbx_description
1 polymer ?
#
loop_
_entity_poly.entity_id
_entity_poly.type
_entity_poly.pdbx_seq_one_letter_code
_entity_poly.pdbx_strand_id
1 'polypeptide(L)'
;MPDNMAARRALGSNHFRYSIEAGLGDSHETCMQLGIHTFPGLIDPTSLGGDNQQKSVDVNSLPSAYQTLGDAGLDDCRLVDIARVAVGDPYVGAVTGCFVVSEITHLLNSGPLFDIIQGDLRDLGDIKSVEQRGHQHFTTTAIQIV
;
A
#
# COMPACT_ATOMS: atom_id res chain seq x y z
N MET A 1 5.29 2.66 -3.01
CA MET A 1 4.42 1.98 -4.02
C MET A 1 4.93 0.55 -4.27
N PRO A 2 4.09 -0.41 -4.68
CA PRO A 2 4.32 -1.84 -4.38
C PRO A 2 5.52 -2.45 -5.11
N ASP A 3 6.21 -3.36 -4.41
CA ASP A 3 7.66 -3.60 -4.54
C ASP A 3 8.11 -4.53 -5.68
N ASN A 4 7.19 -5.32 -6.25
CA ASN A 4 7.54 -6.37 -7.21
C ASN A 4 6.66 -6.36 -8.47
N MET A 5 7.12 -5.60 -9.47
CA MET A 5 6.47 -5.54 -10.78
C MET A 5 6.37 -6.89 -11.50
N ALA A 6 7.30 -7.83 -11.26
CA ALA A 6 7.24 -9.14 -11.89
C ALA A 6 6.12 -10.00 -11.30
N ALA A 7 5.96 -9.98 -9.97
CA ALA A 7 4.84 -10.63 -9.29
C ALA A 7 3.50 -10.01 -9.73
N ARG A 8 3.41 -8.67 -9.78
CA ARG A 8 2.20 -7.96 -10.24
C ARG A 8 1.78 -8.35 -11.66
N ARG A 9 2.73 -8.42 -12.59
CA ARG A 9 2.45 -8.85 -13.98
C ARG A 9 1.95 -10.29 -14.04
N ALA A 10 2.48 -11.17 -13.20
CA ALA A 10 2.02 -12.55 -13.12
C ALA A 10 0.56 -12.65 -12.61
N LEU A 11 0.13 -11.74 -11.72
CA LEU A 11 -1.26 -11.68 -11.25
C LEU A 11 -2.23 -11.30 -12.39
N GLY A 12 -1.80 -10.45 -13.32
CA GLY A 12 -2.59 -10.10 -14.51
C GLY A 12 -2.70 -11.22 -15.56
N SER A 13 -1.73 -12.15 -15.60
CA SER A 13 -1.69 -13.25 -16.58
C SER A 13 -2.22 -14.59 -16.08
N ASN A 14 -2.40 -14.75 -14.76
CA ASN A 14 -2.82 -16.01 -14.15
C ASN A 14 -4.34 -16.08 -13.95
N HIS A 15 -4.91 -17.29 -13.97
CA HIS A 15 -6.35 -17.57 -13.84
C HIS A 15 -6.94 -17.31 -12.43
N PHE A 16 -6.39 -16.37 -11.66
CA PHE A 16 -6.98 -15.99 -10.38
C PHE A 16 -8.26 -15.21 -10.62
N ARG A 17 -9.31 -15.56 -9.87
CA ARG A 17 -10.59 -14.88 -9.98
C ARG A 17 -10.52 -13.46 -9.45
N TYR A 18 -9.83 -13.29 -8.32
CA TYR A 18 -9.52 -12.00 -7.73
C TYR A 18 -8.08 -11.99 -7.23
N SER A 19 -7.45 -10.82 -7.28
CA SER A 19 -6.17 -10.55 -6.67
C SER A 19 -6.25 -9.21 -5.95
N ILE A 20 -5.87 -9.18 -4.68
CA ILE A 20 -5.84 -7.94 -3.88
C ILE A 20 -4.38 -7.61 -3.65
N GLU A 21 -3.95 -6.49 -4.19
CA GLU A 21 -2.59 -5.99 -4.03
C GLU A 21 -2.60 -4.83 -3.04
N ALA A 22 -1.66 -4.87 -2.10
CA ALA A 22 -1.45 -3.81 -1.14
C ALA A 22 -0.06 -3.18 -1.33
N GLY A 23 0.05 -1.88 -1.11
CA GLY A 23 1.29 -1.14 -1.19
C GLY A 23 1.35 -0.08 -0.11
N LEU A 24 2.56 0.12 0.41
CA LEU A 24 2.88 1.18 1.36
C LEU A 24 3.66 2.29 0.63
N GLY A 25 3.68 3.49 1.21
CA GLY A 25 4.60 4.53 0.77
C GLY A 25 6.06 4.09 0.89
N ASP A 26 6.90 4.55 -0.03
CA ASP A 26 8.32 4.16 -0.12
C ASP A 26 9.28 5.30 0.27
N SER A 27 8.74 6.47 0.58
CA SER A 27 9.50 7.66 0.95
C SER A 27 9.09 8.18 2.33
N HIS A 28 9.89 9.06 2.91
CA HIS A 28 9.57 9.70 4.18
C HIS A 28 8.22 10.44 4.16
N GLU A 29 7.96 11.24 3.11
CA GLU A 29 6.73 12.02 2.94
C GLU A 29 5.47 11.15 2.83
N THR A 30 5.65 9.91 2.36
CA THR A 30 4.58 8.95 2.06
C THR A 30 4.55 7.78 3.03
N CYS A 31 5.39 7.75 4.07
CA CYS A 31 5.56 6.58 4.93
C CYS A 31 4.32 6.19 5.74
N MET A 32 3.29 7.05 5.76
CA MET A 32 1.97 6.82 6.37
C MET A 32 0.87 6.53 5.35
N GLN A 33 1.19 6.51 4.06
CA GLN A 33 0.26 6.26 2.98
C GLN A 33 0.12 4.77 2.69
N LEU A 34 -1.11 4.38 2.36
CA LEU A 34 -1.45 3.04 1.90
C LEU A 34 -2.19 3.10 0.56
N GLY A 35 -2.07 2.02 -0.20
CA GLY A 35 -2.87 1.79 -1.40
C GLY A 35 -3.21 0.33 -1.54
N ILE A 36 -4.47 0.04 -1.87
CA ILE A 36 -4.99 -1.29 -2.13
C ILE A 36 -5.68 -1.26 -3.48
N HIS A 37 -5.39 -2.25 -4.30
CA HIS A 37 -5.98 -2.44 -5.62
C HIS A 37 -6.52 -3.85 -5.73
N THR A 38 -7.77 -3.97 -6.18
CA THR A 38 -8.39 -5.27 -6.44
C THR A 38 -8.53 -5.50 -7.92
N PHE A 39 -8.08 -6.67 -8.38
CA PHE A 39 -8.14 -7.10 -9.77
C PHE A 39 -9.02 -8.34 -9.92
N PRO A 40 -9.69 -8.53 -11.07
CA PRO A 40 -9.84 -7.55 -12.14
C PRO A 40 -10.66 -6.35 -11.63
N GLY A 41 -10.31 -5.15 -12.09
CA GLY A 41 -10.88 -3.91 -11.58
C GLY A 41 -10.64 -2.73 -12.52
N LEU A 42 -10.83 -1.51 -12.00
CA LEU A 42 -10.73 -0.27 -12.78
C LEU A 42 -9.33 -0.01 -13.37
N ILE A 43 -8.29 -0.49 -12.69
CA ILE A 43 -6.88 -0.25 -13.06
C ILE A 43 -6.25 -1.54 -13.58
N ASP A 44 -5.49 -1.44 -14.67
CA ASP A 44 -4.68 -2.54 -15.19
C ASP A 44 -3.48 -2.77 -14.24
N PRO A 45 -3.25 -4.00 -13.74
CA PRO A 45 -2.11 -4.30 -12.86
C PRO A 45 -0.77 -3.83 -13.45
N THR A 46 -0.58 -3.93 -14.76
CA THR A 46 0.67 -3.54 -15.43
C THR A 46 0.91 -2.03 -15.46
N SER A 47 -0.13 -1.23 -15.22
CA SER A 47 -0.04 0.24 -15.17
C SER A 47 0.40 0.78 -13.80
N LEU A 48 0.32 -0.05 -12.75
CA LEU A 48 0.80 0.33 -11.43
C LEU A 48 2.33 0.17 -11.40
N GLY A 49 3.03 1.23 -11.01
CA GLY A 49 4.49 1.27 -10.92
C GLY A 49 5.05 2.68 -11.20
N GLY A 50 6.19 2.99 -10.58
CA GLY A 50 6.95 4.22 -10.81
C GLY A 50 8.44 3.94 -10.75
N ASP A 51 9.23 4.73 -11.49
CA ASP A 51 10.69 4.72 -11.37
C ASP A 51 11.06 5.20 -9.96
N ASN A 52 11.31 4.24 -9.07
CA ASN A 52 11.81 4.52 -7.72
C ASN A 52 13.26 4.96 -7.78
N GLN A 53 13.51 6.17 -8.31
CA GLN A 53 14.71 6.89 -7.94
C GLN A 53 14.50 7.38 -6.51
N GLN A 54 15.22 6.76 -5.58
CA GLN A 54 15.29 7.18 -4.20
C GLN A 54 15.80 8.62 -4.17
N LYS A 55 14.89 9.59 -4.06
CA LYS A 55 15.24 11.00 -3.90
C LYS A 55 15.94 11.14 -2.55
N SER A 56 17.11 11.78 -2.55
CA SER A 56 17.79 12.21 -1.33
C SER A 56 16.82 13.05 -0.49
N VAL A 57 16.66 12.68 0.77
CA VAL A 57 15.83 13.41 1.74
C VAL A 57 16.67 14.53 2.34
N ASP A 58 16.14 15.75 2.38
CA ASP A 58 16.77 16.86 3.09
C ASP A 58 16.47 16.72 4.59
N VAL A 59 17.48 16.49 5.42
CA VAL A 59 17.30 16.32 6.87
C VAL A 59 16.70 17.56 7.54
N ASN A 60 16.89 18.75 6.95
CA ASN A 60 16.30 19.98 7.47
C ASN A 60 14.79 20.04 7.29
N SER A 61 14.20 19.22 6.41
CA SER A 61 12.74 19.11 6.25
C SER A 61 12.11 18.11 7.22
N LEU A 62 12.91 17.36 7.99
CA LEU A 62 12.42 16.39 8.96
C LEU A 62 11.98 17.07 10.27
N PRO A 63 11.04 16.48 11.04
CA PRO A 63 10.71 16.95 12.38
C PRO A 63 11.92 17.09 13.31
N SER A 64 11.87 18.02 14.28
CA SER A 64 12.99 18.36 15.16
C SER A 64 13.61 17.18 15.94
N ALA A 65 12.81 16.14 16.23
CA ALA A 65 13.29 14.90 16.83
C ALA A 65 14.29 14.15 15.93
N TYR A 66 14.12 14.21 14.61
CA TYR A 66 15.04 13.62 13.63
C TYR A 66 16.24 14.52 13.37
N GLN A 67 16.08 15.85 13.42
CA GLN A 67 17.21 16.79 13.33
C GLN A 67 18.21 16.57 14.47
N THR A 68 17.71 16.32 15.70
CA THR A 68 18.54 16.01 16.88
C THR A 68 19.37 14.73 16.68
N LEU A 69 18.82 13.75 15.95
CA LEU A 69 19.53 12.52 15.60
C LEU A 69 20.58 12.74 14.50
N GLY A 70 20.31 13.65 13.55
CA GLY A 70 21.30 14.13 12.58
C GLY A 70 22.48 14.84 13.25
N ASP A 71 22.18 15.75 14.19
CA ASP A 71 23.18 16.45 15.00
C ASP A 71 24.02 15.47 15.85
N ALA A 72 23.46 14.31 16.22
CA ALA A 72 24.15 13.23 16.92
C ALA A 72 25.03 12.35 15.99
N GLY A 73 25.15 12.70 14.71
CA GLY A 73 26.03 12.02 13.74
C GLY A 73 25.37 10.89 12.95
N LEU A 74 24.03 10.83 12.91
CA LEU A 74 23.31 9.87 12.08
C LEU A 74 23.15 10.43 10.66
N ASP A 75 23.58 9.67 9.66
CA ASP A 75 23.45 10.09 8.26
C ASP A 75 21.98 10.09 7.77
N ASP A 76 21.73 10.90 6.74
CA ASP A 76 20.40 11.14 6.16
C ASP A 76 19.68 9.85 5.74
N CYS A 77 20.44 8.86 5.22
CA CYS A 77 19.90 7.56 4.84
C CYS A 77 19.37 6.80 6.05
N ARG A 78 20.14 6.78 7.14
CA ARG A 78 19.80 6.07 8.37
C ARG A 78 18.69 6.76 9.17
N LEU A 79 18.56 8.09 9.06
CA LEU A 79 17.43 8.82 9.65
C LEU A 79 16.10 8.43 9.00
N VAL A 80 16.07 8.37 7.67
CA VAL A 80 14.90 7.95 6.89
C VAL A 80 14.57 6.48 7.17
N ASP A 81 15.59 5.62 7.23
CA ASP A 81 15.40 4.21 7.59
C ASP A 81 14.81 4.05 8.99
N ILE A 82 15.23 4.83 9.98
CA ILE A 82 14.63 4.74 11.33
C ILE A 82 13.17 5.17 11.32
N ALA A 83 12.84 6.32 10.72
CA ALA A 83 11.46 6.80 10.67
C ALA A 83 10.51 5.77 10.01
N ARG A 84 11.00 5.17 8.92
CA ARG A 84 10.24 4.24 8.10
C ARG A 84 10.20 2.82 8.68
N VAL A 85 11.35 2.24 9.02
CA VAL A 85 11.45 0.85 9.50
C VAL A 85 10.98 0.68 10.95
N ALA A 86 11.15 1.70 11.80
CA ALA A 86 10.81 1.55 13.22
C ALA A 86 9.33 1.84 13.53
N VAL A 87 8.67 2.71 12.76
CA VAL A 87 7.32 3.20 13.09
C VAL A 87 6.36 3.17 11.91
N GLY A 88 6.75 3.67 10.74
CA GLY A 88 5.87 3.77 9.56
C GLY A 88 5.43 2.41 9.01
N ASP A 89 6.37 1.66 8.45
CA ASP A 89 6.09 0.43 7.70
C ASP A 89 5.35 -0.64 8.55
N PRO A 90 5.70 -0.89 9.83
CA PRO A 90 4.97 -1.85 10.67
C PRO A 90 3.53 -1.41 10.98
N TYR A 91 3.31 -0.13 11.30
CA TYR A 91 1.99 0.40 11.63
C TYR A 91 1.07 0.43 10.41
N VAL A 92 1.54 1.04 9.32
CA VAL A 92 0.76 1.14 8.07
C VAL A 92 0.57 -0.25 7.48
N GLY A 93 1.58 -1.12 7.54
CA GLY A 93 1.48 -2.52 7.12
C GLY A 93 0.39 -3.28 7.87
N ALA A 94 0.31 -3.14 9.19
CA ALA A 94 -0.75 -3.77 9.99
C ALA A 94 -2.15 -3.28 9.61
N VAL A 95 -2.33 -1.96 9.48
CA VAL A 95 -3.62 -1.36 9.09
C VAL A 95 -4.02 -1.78 7.67
N THR A 96 -3.07 -1.76 6.74
CA THR A 96 -3.28 -2.19 5.35
C THR A 96 -3.64 -3.67 5.29
N GLY A 97 -2.98 -4.52 6.08
CA GLY A 97 -3.33 -5.94 6.22
C GLY A 97 -4.75 -6.15 6.73
N CYS A 98 -5.22 -5.35 7.69
CA CYS A 98 -6.60 -5.39 8.16
C CYS A 98 -7.60 -5.07 7.03
N PHE A 99 -7.32 -4.07 6.19
CA PHE A 99 -8.16 -3.76 5.04
C PHE A 99 -8.19 -4.92 4.03
N VAL A 100 -7.05 -5.53 3.72
CA VAL A 100 -6.99 -6.70 2.83
C VAL A 100 -7.84 -7.86 3.37
N VAL A 101 -7.73 -8.16 4.67
CA VAL A 101 -8.55 -9.20 5.32
C VAL A 101 -10.03 -8.82 5.30
N SER A 102 -10.37 -7.54 5.46
CA SER A 102 -11.74 -7.05 5.35
C SER A 102 -12.31 -7.28 3.95
N GLU A 103 -11.57 -6.95 2.90
CA GLU A 103 -12.00 -7.16 1.51
C GLU A 103 -12.24 -8.64 1.21
N ILE A 104 -11.35 -9.51 1.67
CA ILE A 104 -11.52 -10.97 1.58
C ILE A 104 -12.81 -11.41 2.30
N THR A 105 -13.03 -10.89 3.50
CA THR A 105 -14.19 -11.26 4.32
C THR A 105 -15.48 -10.78 3.66
N HIS A 106 -15.52 -9.56 3.13
CA HIS A 106 -16.65 -9.07 2.35
C HIS A 106 -16.91 -9.96 1.14
N LEU A 107 -15.88 -10.28 0.36
CA LEU A 107 -16.00 -11.14 -0.81
C LEU A 107 -16.61 -12.51 -0.47
N LEU A 108 -16.13 -13.16 0.60
CA LEU A 108 -16.65 -14.45 1.06
C LEU A 108 -18.10 -14.38 1.56
N ASN A 109 -18.51 -13.24 2.07
CA ASN A 109 -19.88 -12.99 2.54
C ASN A 109 -20.77 -12.33 1.48
N SER A 110 -20.33 -12.26 0.22
CA SER A 110 -21.06 -11.59 -0.88
C SER A 110 -21.37 -10.11 -0.61
N GLY A 111 -20.53 -9.47 0.20
CA GLY A 111 -20.50 -8.03 0.38
C GLY A 111 -19.82 -7.32 -0.81
N PRO A 112 -19.75 -5.98 -0.75
CA PRO A 112 -19.08 -5.19 -1.78
C PRO A 112 -17.57 -5.44 -1.78
N LEU A 113 -16.96 -5.40 -2.97
CA LEU A 113 -15.52 -5.31 -3.14
C LEU A 113 -15.18 -3.91 -3.64
N PHE A 114 -14.03 -3.40 -3.25
CA PHE A 114 -13.53 -2.11 -3.70
C PHE A 114 -12.42 -2.30 -4.74
N ASP A 115 -12.51 -1.59 -5.85
CA ASP A 115 -11.48 -1.52 -6.88
C ASP A 115 -10.19 -0.92 -6.33
N ILE A 116 -10.34 0.16 -5.55
CA ILE A 116 -9.25 0.96 -5.04
C ILE A 116 -9.59 1.41 -3.62
N ILE A 117 -8.64 1.29 -2.70
CA ILE A 117 -8.66 1.97 -1.40
C ILE A 117 -7.31 2.67 -1.24
N GLN A 118 -7.30 3.98 -1.02
CA GLN A 118 -6.08 4.76 -0.88
C GLN A 118 -6.27 5.82 0.20
N GLY A 119 -5.19 6.20 0.87
CA GLY A 119 -5.24 7.30 1.83
C GLY A 119 -3.98 7.42 2.65
N ASP A 120 -4.02 8.38 3.57
CA ASP A 120 -2.94 8.69 4.49
C ASP A 120 -3.37 8.48 5.94
N LEU A 121 -2.65 7.64 6.69
CA LEU A 121 -3.00 7.37 8.08
C LEU A 121 -2.73 8.55 9.03
N ARG A 122 -2.13 9.64 8.55
CA ARG A 122 -2.07 10.92 9.28
C ARG A 122 -3.45 11.61 9.35
N ASP A 123 -4.32 11.35 8.39
CA ASP A 123 -5.71 11.84 8.34
C ASP A 123 -6.65 10.74 7.85
N LEU A 124 -7.33 10.08 8.79
CA LEU A 124 -8.29 9.02 8.46
C LEU A 124 -9.45 9.51 7.56
N GLY A 125 -9.74 10.82 7.53
CA GLY A 125 -10.72 11.40 6.60
C GLY A 125 -10.26 11.41 5.14
N ASP A 126 -8.96 11.23 4.90
CA ASP A 126 -8.36 11.14 3.57
C ASP A 126 -8.45 9.74 2.96
N ILE A 127 -8.89 8.73 3.72
CA ILE A 127 -9.12 7.40 3.17
C ILE A 127 -10.30 7.46 2.18
N LYS A 128 -10.01 7.21 0.90
CA LYS A 128 -10.98 7.14 -0.19
C LYS A 128 -11.04 5.72 -0.73
N SER A 129 -12.23 5.32 -1.15
CA SER A 129 -12.44 4.05 -1.82
C SER A 129 -13.35 4.20 -3.03
N VAL A 130 -13.19 3.28 -3.98
CA VAL A 130 -14.05 3.15 -5.15
C VAL A 130 -14.60 1.73 -5.16
N GLU A 131 -15.91 1.58 -4.99
CA GLU A 131 -16.58 0.28 -5.01
C GLU A 131 -16.64 -0.28 -6.45
N GLN A 132 -16.42 -1.59 -6.60
CA GLN A 132 -16.56 -2.27 -7.88
C GLN A 132 -18.03 -2.27 -8.32
N ARG A 133 -18.30 -1.80 -9.55
CA ARG A 133 -19.65 -1.89 -10.13
C ARG A 133 -19.89 -3.26 -10.74
N GLY A 134 -20.80 -4.04 -10.15
CA GLY A 134 -21.39 -5.23 -10.76
C GLY A 134 -20.89 -6.58 -10.23
N HIS A 135 -21.07 -6.84 -8.92
CA HIS A 135 -20.79 -8.17 -8.36
C HIS A 135 -21.80 -9.22 -8.80
N GLN A 136 -21.30 -10.26 -9.46
CA GLN A 136 -22.01 -11.49 -9.77
C GLN A 136 -21.63 -12.55 -8.73
N HIS A 137 -22.65 -13.15 -8.12
CA HIS A 137 -22.60 -14.01 -6.93
C HIS A 137 -22.11 -15.43 -7.24
N PHE A 138 -20.87 -15.86 -6.92
CA PHE A 138 -20.39 -17.21 -7.31
C PHE A 138 -19.30 -17.87 -6.43
N THR A 139 -19.26 -19.20 -6.49
CA THR A 139 -18.93 -20.19 -5.44
C THR A 139 -17.45 -20.61 -5.28
N THR A 140 -16.48 -19.92 -5.87
CA THR A 140 -15.06 -20.32 -5.75
C THR A 140 -14.14 -19.12 -5.86
N THR A 141 -13.31 -18.91 -4.83
CA THR A 141 -12.41 -17.76 -4.66
C THR A 141 -11.02 -18.28 -4.27
N ALA A 142 -9.99 -17.88 -5.02
CA ALA A 142 -8.59 -18.07 -4.65
C ALA A 142 -8.01 -16.69 -4.34
N ILE A 143 -7.32 -16.55 -3.21
CA ILE A 143 -6.83 -15.28 -2.66
C ILE A 143 -5.33 -15.41 -2.48
N GLN A 144 -4.58 -14.47 -3.02
CA GLN A 144 -3.14 -14.34 -2.80
C GLN A 144 -2.89 -12.94 -2.26
N ILE A 145 -2.22 -12.85 -1.11
CA ILE A 145 -1.72 -11.61 -0.51
C ILE A 145 -0.23 -11.58 -0.87
N VAL A 146 0.21 -10.55 -1.62
CA VAL A 146 1.62 -10.31 -1.93
C VAL A 146 2.10 -9.13 -1.10
#